data_AF-A0A2V8LRN1-F1
#
_entry.id   AF-A0A2V8LRN1-F1
#
_cell.length_a   1.000
_cell.length_b   1.000
_cell.length_c   1.000
_cell.angle_alpha   90.00
_cell.angle_beta   90.00
_cell.angle_gamma   90.00
#
_symmetry.space_group_name_H-M   'P 1'
#
loop_
_entity.id
_entity.type
_entity.pdbx_description
1 polymer ?
#
loop_
_entity_poly.entity_id
_entity_poly.type
_entity_poly.pdbx_seq_one_letter_code
_entity_poly.pdbx_strand_id
1 'polypeptide(L)'
;MAMSKTRKVVLIISGIVIALVLVFLLGIAIIVSAIRGNRPSIRDNSVLALKISGPLPDYVPEDPIRKLFGGQPQSLSSLLGQFRKAKVDKRISAVLLDIDMPEEGWAKAEEIRAAIADFRTS
;
A
#
# COMPACT_ATOMS: atom_id res chain seq x y z
N MET A 1 -30.40 -50.64 -7.14
CA MET A 1 -30.51 -50.53 -5.66
C MET A 1 -30.91 -49.10 -5.31
N ALA A 2 -32.19 -48.86 -4.97
CA ALA A 2 -32.67 -47.50 -4.67
C ALA A 2 -32.11 -47.03 -3.32
N MET A 3 -31.35 -45.94 -3.35
CA MET A 3 -30.71 -45.37 -2.17
C MET A 3 -31.78 -44.81 -1.20
N SER A 4 -31.71 -45.16 0.09
CA SER A 4 -32.70 -44.72 1.09
C SER A 4 -32.74 -43.20 1.21
N LYS A 5 -33.93 -42.63 1.46
CA LYS A 5 -34.15 -41.18 1.56
C LYS A 5 -33.17 -40.52 2.54
N THR A 6 -32.89 -41.17 3.67
CA THR A 6 -31.94 -40.71 4.70
C THR A 6 -30.50 -40.62 4.17
N ARG A 7 -30.04 -41.60 3.37
CA ARG A 7 -28.69 -41.63 2.82
C ARG A 7 -28.49 -40.52 1.78
N LYS A 8 -29.53 -40.17 1.02
CA LYS A 8 -29.50 -39.02 0.09
C LYS A 8 -29.39 -37.68 0.82
N VAL A 9 -30.16 -37.50 1.90
CA VAL A 9 -30.14 -36.28 2.73
C VAL A 9 -28.76 -36.07 3.36
N VAL A 10 -28.14 -37.13 3.89
CA VAL A 10 -26.80 -37.06 4.48
C VAL A 10 -25.73 -36.64 3.46
N LEU A 11 -25.79 -37.15 2.21
CA LEU A 11 -24.85 -36.72 1.16
C LEU A 11 -25.03 -35.25 0.79
N ILE A 12 -26.27 -34.76 0.70
CA ILE A 12 -26.56 -33.36 0.36
C ILE A 12 -26.03 -32.43 1.45
N ILE A 13 -26.32 -32.74 2.72
CA ILE A 13 -25.84 -31.93 3.86
C ILE A 13 -24.31 -31.94 3.90
N SER A 14 -23.67 -33.09 3.73
CA SER A 14 -22.21 -33.20 3.69
C SER A 14 -21.60 -32.36 2.56
N GLY A 15 -22.20 -32.39 1.36
CA GLY A 15 -21.76 -31.56 0.23
C GLY A 15 -21.87 -30.06 0.51
N ILE A 16 -22.97 -29.62 1.14
CA ILE A 16 -23.16 -28.22 1.53
C ILE A 16 -22.12 -27.79 2.57
N VAL A 17 -21.88 -28.62 3.60
CA VAL A 17 -20.87 -28.33 4.63
C VAL A 17 -19.48 -28.23 4.00
N ILE A 18 -19.11 -29.14 3.11
CA ILE A 18 -17.83 -29.10 2.41
C ILE A 18 -17.71 -27.83 1.56
N ALA A 19 -18.77 -27.47 0.82
CA ALA A 19 -18.78 -26.25 0.01
C ALA A 19 -18.62 -24.98 0.88
N LEU A 20 -19.31 -24.92 2.02
CA LEU A 20 -19.19 -23.81 2.96
C LEU A 20 -17.78 -23.71 3.55
N VAL A 21 -17.17 -24.83 3.92
CA VAL A 21 -15.79 -24.88 4.40
C VAL A 21 -14.81 -24.40 3.32
N LEU A 22 -14.99 -24.83 2.07
CA LEU A 22 -14.14 -24.39 0.96
C LEU A 22 -14.26 -22.89 0.70
N VAL A 23 -15.48 -22.34 0.70
CA VAL A 23 -15.72 -20.89 0.56
C VAL A 23 -15.09 -20.12 1.72
N PHE A 24 -15.22 -20.63 2.95
CA PHE A 24 -14.62 -20.02 4.12
C PHE A 24 -13.07 -20.00 4.05
N LEU A 25 -12.46 -21.13 3.68
CA LEU A 25 -11.01 -21.23 3.49
C LEU A 25 -10.52 -20.31 2.37
N LEU A 26 -11.27 -20.21 1.27
CA LEU A 26 -10.95 -19.28 0.18
C LEU A 26 -11.03 -17.83 0.65
N GLY A 27 -12.05 -17.47 1.44
CA GLY A 27 -12.18 -16.15 2.05
C GLY A 27 -10.98 -15.81 2.95
N ILE A 28 -10.56 -16.74 3.81
CA ILE A 28 -9.36 -16.57 4.63
C ILE A 28 -8.12 -16.40 3.75
N ALA A 29 -7.96 -17.23 2.71
CA ALA A 29 -6.81 -17.14 1.82
C ALA A 29 -6.71 -15.77 1.13
N ILE A 30 -7.84 -15.21 0.68
CA ILE A 30 -7.91 -13.86 0.09
C ILE A 30 -7.52 -12.80 1.12
N ILE A 31 -8.08 -12.87 2.34
CA ILE A 31 -7.77 -11.91 3.42
C ILE A 31 -6.29 -11.98 3.78
N VAL A 32 -5.72 -13.18 3.94
CA VAL A 32 -4.30 -13.38 4.24
C VAL A 32 -3.42 -12.85 3.11
N SER A 33 -3.81 -13.09 1.85
CA SER A 33 -3.09 -12.57 0.69
C SER A 33 -3.13 -11.04 0.64
N ALA A 34 -4.27 -10.43 0.96
CA ALA A 34 -4.43 -8.98 1.01
C ALA A 34 -3.57 -8.34 2.12
N ILE A 35 -3.54 -8.96 3.30
CA ILE A 35 -2.74 -8.49 4.45
C ILE A 35 -1.24 -8.67 4.22
N ARG A 36 -0.83 -9.77 3.57
CA ARG A 36 0.57 -10.03 3.22
C ARG A 36 1.11 -9.13 2.12
N GLY A 37 0.28 -8.22 1.58
CA GLY A 37 0.55 -7.32 0.47
C GLY A 37 2.04 -7.09 0.25
N ASN A 38 2.54 -7.56 -0.90
CA ASN A 38 3.96 -7.62 -1.28
C ASN A 38 4.74 -6.45 -0.68
N ARG A 39 5.34 -6.67 0.50
CA ARG A 39 6.24 -5.68 1.08
C ARG A 39 7.45 -5.67 0.16
N PRO A 40 7.73 -4.56 -0.54
CA PRO A 40 8.89 -4.52 -1.41
C PRO A 40 10.14 -4.82 -0.58
N SER A 41 10.97 -5.74 -1.06
CA SER A 41 12.26 -6.01 -0.44
C SER A 41 13.17 -4.83 -0.74
N ILE A 42 13.48 -4.04 0.30
CA ILE A 42 14.40 -2.90 0.23
C ILE A 42 15.76 -3.40 0.74
N ARG A 43 16.80 -3.24 -0.08
CA ARG A 43 18.18 -3.61 0.25
C ARG A 43 18.85 -2.51 1.07
N ASP A 44 19.89 -2.85 1.81
CA ASP A 44 20.73 -1.86 2.48
C ASP A 44 21.39 -0.92 1.45
N ASN A 45 21.67 0.33 1.84
CA ASN A 45 22.20 1.40 0.99
C ASN A 45 21.32 1.74 -0.23
N SER A 46 20.01 1.65 -0.07
CA SER A 46 19.05 2.09 -1.08
C SER A 46 18.89 3.61 -1.08
N VAL A 47 18.54 4.17 -2.24
CA VAL A 47 18.21 5.60 -2.38
C VAL A 47 16.71 5.74 -2.59
N LEU A 48 16.06 6.62 -1.83
CA LEU A 48 14.67 6.97 -2.05
C LEU A 48 14.59 8.01 -3.18
N ALA A 49 14.05 7.62 -4.33
CA ALA A 49 13.79 8.54 -5.43
C ALA A 49 12.38 9.13 -5.33
N LEU A 50 12.29 10.45 -5.22
CA LEU A 50 11.05 11.20 -5.12
C LEU A 50 10.94 12.13 -6.31
N LYS A 51 9.85 11.98 -7.07
CA LYS A 51 9.50 12.90 -8.14
C LYS A 51 8.42 13.86 -7.68
N ILE A 52 8.69 15.16 -7.83
CA ILE A 52 7.77 16.25 -7.55
C ILE A 52 7.49 16.90 -8.90
N SER A 53 6.30 16.64 -9.45
CA SER A 53 5.92 17.11 -10.79
C SER A 53 4.42 17.34 -10.86
N GLY A 54 4.00 18.40 -11.53
CA GLY A 54 2.59 18.78 -11.64
C GLY A 54 2.00 19.27 -10.32
N PRO A 55 0.66 19.35 -10.19
CA PRO A 55 0.03 19.88 -8.98
C PRO A 55 0.28 19.00 -7.75
N LEU A 56 0.72 19.61 -6.64
CA LEU A 56 0.87 18.96 -5.34
C LEU A 56 -0.25 19.39 -4.38
N PRO A 57 -1.40 18.68 -4.36
CA PRO A 57 -2.45 18.91 -3.37
C PRO A 57 -1.96 18.61 -1.95
N ASP A 58 -2.54 19.26 -0.95
CA ASP A 58 -2.11 19.09 0.46
C ASP A 58 -2.38 17.66 0.95
N TYR A 59 -3.52 17.11 0.55
CA TYR A 59 -3.97 15.77 0.91
C TYR A 59 -4.68 15.09 -0.26
N VAL A 60 -4.37 13.81 -0.44
CA VAL A 60 -5.08 12.91 -1.35
C VAL A 60 -5.51 11.71 -0.51
N PRO A 61 -6.82 11.41 -0.42
CA PRO A 61 -7.28 10.24 0.30
C PRO A 61 -6.66 8.94 -0.24
N GLU A 62 -6.31 8.02 0.66
CA GLU A 62 -5.91 6.68 0.25
C GLU A 62 -7.09 5.97 -0.41
N ASP A 63 -6.91 5.56 -1.66
CA ASP A 63 -7.89 4.82 -2.44
C ASP A 63 -7.27 3.45 -2.81
N PRO A 64 -7.71 2.36 -2.17
CA PRO A 64 -7.19 1.02 -2.41
C PRO A 64 -7.32 0.57 -3.87
N ILE A 65 -8.40 0.98 -4.55
CA ILE A 65 -8.67 0.62 -5.93
C ILE A 65 -7.67 1.33 -6.84
N ARG A 66 -7.50 2.65 -6.67
CA ARG A 66 -6.51 3.42 -7.45
C ARG A 66 -5.07 2.96 -7.24
N LYS A 67 -4.73 2.54 -6.01
CA LYS A 67 -3.40 1.99 -5.68
C LYS A 67 -3.11 0.69 -6.43
N LEU A 68 -4.13 -0.16 -6.61
CA LEU A 68 -4.05 -1.39 -7.41
C LEU A 68 -3.80 -1.10 -8.90
N PHE A 69 -4.34 0.01 -9.42
CA PHE A 69 -4.14 0.44 -10.81
C PHE A 69 -2.95 1.40 -11.00
N GLY A 70 -2.08 1.55 -9.99
CA GLY A 70 -0.82 2.31 -10.10
C GLY A 70 -0.97 3.84 -10.11
N GLY A 71 -2.13 4.38 -9.73
CA GLY A 71 -2.43 5.81 -9.87
C GLY A 71 -2.85 6.47 -8.57
N GLN A 72 -1.91 6.74 -7.66
CA GLN A 72 -2.14 7.72 -6.60
C GLN A 72 -1.33 8.99 -6.88
N PRO A 73 -2.00 10.14 -7.09
CA PRO A 73 -1.31 11.43 -7.18
C PRO A 73 -0.49 11.68 -5.91
N GLN A 74 0.71 12.22 -6.06
CA GLN A 74 1.51 12.64 -4.91
C GLN A 74 0.82 13.82 -4.21
N SER A 75 0.77 13.78 -2.88
CA SER A 75 0.32 14.91 -2.05
C SER A 75 1.47 15.42 -1.19
N LEU A 76 1.37 16.66 -0.70
CA LEU A 76 2.35 17.22 0.25
C LEU A 76 2.43 16.35 1.51
N SER A 77 1.29 15.97 2.09
CA SER A 77 1.22 15.08 3.25
C SER A 77 1.91 13.71 3.02
N SER A 78 1.74 13.12 1.83
CA SER A 78 2.41 11.88 1.43
C SER A 78 3.92 12.08 1.32
N LEU A 79 4.35 13.14 0.64
CA LEU A 79 5.75 13.50 0.46
C LEU A 79 6.47 13.69 1.82
N LEU A 80 5.90 14.50 2.71
CA LEU A 80 6.43 14.70 4.06
C LEU A 80 6.44 13.38 4.87
N GLY A 81 5.44 12.53 4.68
CA GLY A 81 5.39 11.20 5.27
C GLY A 81 6.50 10.27 4.76
N GLN A 82 6.86 10.37 3.49
CA GLN A 82 7.96 9.61 2.88
C GLN A 82 9.31 10.02 3.47
N PHE A 83 9.56 11.32 3.67
CA PHE A 83 10.75 11.81 4.38
C PHE A 83 10.83 11.27 5.81
N ARG A 84 9.73 11.33 6.58
CA ARG A 84 9.71 10.79 7.96
C ARG A 84 9.99 9.29 8.01
N LYS A 85 9.48 8.52 7.04
CA LYS A 85 9.76 7.08 6.92
C LYS A 85 11.21 6.83 6.54
N ALA A 86 11.76 7.57 5.58
CA ALA A 86 13.14 7.45 5.15
C ALA A 86 14.12 7.74 6.29
N LYS A 87 13.85 8.78 7.09
CA LYS A 87 14.68 9.20 8.23
C LYS A 87 14.95 8.08 9.24
N VAL A 88 13.97 7.21 9.48
CA VAL A 88 14.07 6.12 10.47
C VAL A 88 14.40 4.76 9.85
N ASP A 89 14.44 4.66 8.51
CA ASP A 89 14.75 3.42 7.81
C ASP A 89 16.26 3.35 7.51
N LYS A 90 16.98 2.56 8.32
CA LYS A 90 18.44 2.36 8.22
C LYS A 90 18.92 1.87 6.85
N ARG A 91 18.02 1.36 6.01
CA ARG A 91 18.35 0.84 4.68
C ARG A 91 18.44 1.97 3.65
N ILE A 92 17.88 3.14 3.94
CA ILE A 92 17.88 4.30 3.03
C ILE A 92 19.08 5.19 3.36
N SER A 93 20.03 5.29 2.43
CA SER A 93 21.25 6.09 2.61
C SER A 93 21.14 7.52 2.07
N ALA A 94 20.23 7.75 1.13
CA ALA A 94 20.04 9.07 0.52
C ALA A 94 18.62 9.23 -0.04
N VAL A 95 18.25 10.48 -0.31
CA VAL A 95 17.03 10.87 -1.04
C VAL A 95 17.44 11.60 -2.31
N LEU A 96 16.96 11.13 -3.47
CA LEU A 96 17.08 11.80 -4.75
C LEU A 96 15.76 12.53 -5.03
N LEU A 97 15.83 13.85 -5.21
CA LEU A 97 14.68 14.68 -5.58
C LEU A 97 14.76 15.03 -7.06
N ASP A 98 13.81 14.51 -7.84
CA ASP A 98 13.55 14.93 -9.22
C ASP A 98 12.43 15.97 -9.19
N ILE A 99 12.79 17.24 -9.35
CA ILE A 99 11.88 18.37 -9.21
C ILE A 99 11.60 18.93 -10.60
N ASP A 100 10.38 18.71 -11.07
CA ASP A 100 9.83 19.37 -12.25
C ASP A 100 8.92 20.49 -11.77
N MET A 101 9.51 21.68 -11.71
CA MET A 101 9.11 22.83 -10.90
C MET A 101 7.59 23.09 -10.97
N PRO A 102 6.85 22.73 -9.92
CA PRO A 102 5.43 23.03 -9.86
C PRO A 102 5.22 24.53 -9.65
N GLU A 103 4.10 25.07 -10.14
CA GLU A 103 3.61 26.40 -9.72
C GLU A 103 3.09 26.33 -8.27
N GLU A 104 3.97 26.04 -7.33
CA GLU A 104 3.66 25.88 -5.92
C GLU A 104 4.04 27.12 -5.12
N GLY A 105 3.15 27.52 -4.21
CA GLY A 105 3.39 28.67 -3.33
C GLY A 105 4.51 28.43 -2.32
N TRP A 106 5.14 29.53 -1.87
CA TRP A 106 6.26 29.56 -0.92
C TRP A 106 6.05 28.75 0.37
N ALA A 107 4.82 28.65 0.86
CA ALA A 107 4.51 27.88 2.05
C ALA A 107 4.85 26.38 1.90
N LYS A 108 4.51 25.78 0.74
CA LYS A 108 4.81 24.37 0.47
C LYS A 108 6.30 24.14 0.31
N ALA A 109 6.98 25.06 -0.37
CA ALA A 109 8.43 25.02 -0.50
C ALA A 109 9.13 25.04 0.86
N GLU A 110 8.63 25.85 1.80
CA GLU A 110 9.17 25.92 3.17
C GLU A 110 8.95 24.60 3.94
N GLU A 111 7.79 23.97 3.83
CA GLU A 111 7.54 22.65 4.44
C GLU A 111 8.45 21.56 3.86
N ILE A 112 8.65 21.54 2.54
CA ILE A 112 9.55 20.60 1.86
C ILE A 112 10.99 20.85 2.32
N ARG A 113 11.42 22.12 2.39
CA ARG A 113 12.75 22.49 2.88
C ARG A 113 12.97 22.04 4.33
N ALA A 114 11.98 22.20 5.20
CA ALA A 114 12.03 21.73 6.58
C ALA A 114 12.16 20.19 6.65
N ALA A 115 11.43 19.45 5.82
CA ALA A 115 11.54 17.99 5.75
C ALA A 115 12.91 17.52 5.24
N ILE A 116 13.49 18.21 4.26
CA ILE A 116 14.85 17.93 3.78
C ILE A 116 15.86 18.18 4.91
N ALA A 117 15.74 19.29 5.63
CA ALA A 117 16.62 19.59 6.75
C ALA A 117 16.50 18.54 7.87
N ASP A 118 15.27 18.11 8.19
CA ASP A 118 15.01 17.08 9.19
C ASP A 118 15.59 15.71 8.79
N PHE A 119 15.47 15.31 7.53
CA PHE A 119 16.07 14.08 7.01
C PHE A 119 17.61 14.11 7.11
N ARG A 120 18.25 15.25 6.83
CA ARG A 120 19.72 15.37 6.92
C ARG A 120 20.29 15.21 8.33
N THR A 121 19.45 15.15 9.36
CA THR A 121 19.86 14.93 10.76
C THR A 121 19.87 13.46 11.20
N SER A 122 19.41 12.52 10.35
CA SER A 122 19.46 11.08 10.63
C SER A 122 20.85 10.48 10.55
#